data_AF-B7E9Z3-F1
#
_entry.id   AF-B7E9Z3-F1
#
_cell.length_a   1.000
_cell.length_b   1.000
_cell.length_c   1.000
_cell.angle_alpha   90.00
_cell.angle_beta   90.00
_cell.angle_gamma   90.00
#
_symmetry.space_group_name_H-M   'P 1'
#
loop_
_entity.id
_entity.type
_entity.pdbx_description
1 polymer ?
#
loop_
_entity_poly.entity_id
_entity_poly.type
_entity_poly.pdbx_seq_one_letter_code
_entity_poly.pdbx_strand_id
1 'polypeptide(L)' 'MNRYGLLGEGQNKLDYVLALTVENFLQCRLQTIVFKNGTVKSIHHDHVLIRQHHIRVGRQLVNIPLFMVRLD' A
#
# COMPACT_ATOMS: atom_id res chain seq x y z
N MET A 1 -3.22 8.51 -9.99
CA MET A 1 -2.79 7.09 -9.94
C MET A 1 -1.31 6.97 -9.68
N ASN A 2 -0.47 7.81 -10.29
CA ASN A 2 0.98 7.85 -10.08
C ASN A 2 1.38 8.06 -8.61
N ARG A 3 0.66 8.92 -7.86
CA ARG A 3 0.89 9.14 -6.42
C ARG A 3 0.73 7.90 -5.53
N TYR A 4 -0.02 6.88 -5.98
CA TYR A 4 -0.19 5.62 -5.26
C TYR A 4 0.70 4.50 -5.83
N GLY A 5 1.55 4.80 -6.80
CA GLY A 5 2.38 3.79 -7.49
C GLY A 5 1.60 2.83 -8.38
N LEU A 6 0.35 3.14 -8.73
CA LEU A 6 -0.49 2.26 -9.56
C LEU A 6 -0.08 2.26 -11.04
N LEU A 7 0.56 3.34 -11.49
CA LEU A 7 1.06 3.51 -12.86
C LEU A 7 2.53 3.91 -12.77
N GLY A 8 3.35 3.37 -13.68
CA GLY A 8 4.74 3.80 -13.83
C GLY A 8 4.85 5.22 -14.40
N GLU A 9 6.00 5.88 -14.20
CA GLU A 9 6.21 7.30 -14.57
C GLU A 9 5.96 7.62 -16.06
N GLY A 10 6.11 6.64 -16.95
CA GLY A 10 5.84 6.76 -18.39
C GLY A 10 4.43 6.33 -18.84
N GLN A 11 3.58 5.80 -17.95
CA GLN A 11 2.28 5.22 -18.28
C GLN A 11 1.12 6.19 -18.05
N ASN A 12 1.19 7.38 -18.64
CA ASN A 12 0.18 8.44 -18.45
C ASN A 12 -0.98 8.40 -19.46
N LYS A 13 -1.10 7.33 -20.25
CA LYS A 13 -2.21 7.15 -21.21
C LYS A 13 -3.41 6.47 -20.54
N LEU A 14 -4.62 6.77 -21.02
CA LEU A 14 -5.87 6.19 -20.52
C LEU A 14 -5.90 4.65 -20.64
N ASP A 15 -5.29 4.10 -21.68
CA ASP A 15 -5.29 2.65 -21.92
C ASP A 15 -4.67 1.86 -20.76
N TYR A 16 -3.65 2.44 -20.09
CA TYR A 16 -3.04 1.81 -18.91
C TYR A 16 -3.93 1.86 -17.68
N VAL A 17 -4.77 2.89 -17.57
CA VAL A 17 -5.77 3.01 -16.49
C VAL A 17 -6.83 1.92 -16.64
N LEU A 18 -7.28 1.67 -17.87
CA LEU A 18 -8.29 0.65 -18.18
C LEU A 18 -7.74 -0.77 -18.03
N ALA A 19 -6.44 -0.96 -18.20
CA ALA A 19 -5.76 -2.24 -18.01
C ALA A 19 -5.43 -2.57 -16.54
N LEU A 20 -5.81 -1.72 -15.57
CA LEU A 20 -5.52 -1.97 -14.15
C LEU A 20 -6.28 -3.21 -13.64
N THR A 21 -5.55 -4.10 -12.97
CA THR A 21 -6.11 -5.27 -12.29
C THR A 21 -6.36 -4.98 -10.81
N VAL A 22 -7.20 -5.79 -10.18
CA VAL A 22 -7.47 -5.71 -8.74
C VAL A 22 -6.18 -5.92 -7.92
N GLU A 23 -5.26 -6.74 -8.41
CA GLU A 23 -3.98 -7.02 -7.77
C GLU A 23 -3.14 -5.76 -7.58
N ASN A 24 -3.15 -4.83 -8.55
CA ASN A 24 -2.44 -3.56 -8.45
C ASN A 24 -2.91 -2.76 -7.23
N PHE A 25 -4.21 -2.74 -6.96
CA PHE A 25 -4.77 -2.06 -5.79
C PHE A 25 -4.46 -2.77 -4.47
N LEU A 26 -4.41 -4.12 -4.48
CA LEU A 26 -4.07 -4.89 -3.29
C LEU A 26 -2.62 -4.64 -2.87
N GLN A 27 -1.71 -4.46 -3.83
CA GLN A 27 -0.29 -4.24 -3.55
C GLN A 27 0.01 -2.87 -2.92
N CYS A 28 -0.84 -1.86 -3.13
CA CYS A 28 -0.66 -0.51 -2.58
C CYS A 28 -1.20 -0.34 -1.14
N ARG A 29 -1.72 -1.40 -0.52
CA ARG A 29 -2.24 -1.35 0.86
C ARG A 29 -1.11 -1.37 1.87
N LEU A 30 -1.28 -0.65 2.97
CA LEU A 30 -0.33 -0.62 4.08
C LEU A 30 0.02 -2.03 4.56
N GLN A 31 -0.97 -2.91 4.71
CA GLN A 31 -0.74 -4.30 5.10
C GLN A 31 0.25 -5.03 4.17
N THR A 32 0.05 -4.94 2.85
CA THR A 32 0.91 -5.63 1.87
C THR A 32 2.27 -4.95 1.72
N ILE A 33 2.33 -3.63 1.87
CA ILE A 33 3.59 -2.88 1.83
C ILE A 33 4.45 -3.19 3.06
N VAL A 34 3.87 -3.24 4.26
CA VAL A 34 4.60 -3.60 5.48
C VAL A 34 5.09 -5.05 5.40
N PHE A 35 4.27 -5.96 4.86
CA PHE A 35 4.70 -7.33 4.59
C PHE A 35 5.89 -7.38 3.62
N LYS A 36 5.82 -6.65 2.50
CA LYS A 36 6.89 -6.58 1.49
C LYS A 36 8.17 -5.92 2.03
N ASN A 37 8.06 -4.97 2.95
CA ASN A 37 9.19 -4.30 3.58
C ASN A 37 9.95 -5.20 4.59
N GLY A 38 9.47 -6.43 4.85
CA GLY A 38 10.18 -7.42 5.66
C GLY A 38 10.18 -7.15 7.16
N THR A 39 9.45 -6.14 7.63
CA THR A 39 9.29 -5.83 9.06
C THR A 39 8.52 -6.91 9.82
N VAL A 40 7.79 -7.78 9.11
CA VAL A 40 6.79 -8.67 9.67
C VAL A 40 6.79 -10.01 8.93
N LYS A 41 6.60 -11.09 9.68
CA LYS A 41 6.64 -12.48 9.19
C LYS A 41 5.40 -12.90 8.39
N SER A 42 4.25 -12.26 8.57
CA SER A 42 2.98 -12.68 7.97
C SER A 42 1.98 -11.53 7.85
N ILE A 43 1.17 -11.56 6.80
CA ILE A 43 0.07 -10.62 6.51
C ILE A 43 -0.91 -10.48 7.69
N HIS A 44 -1.13 -11.55 8.46
CA HIS A 44 -1.99 -11.52 9.65
C HIS A 44 -1.33 -10.78 10.82
N HIS A 45 -0.01 -10.92 10.97
CA HIS A 45 0.74 -10.20 11.99
C HIS A 45 0.74 -8.70 11.73
N ASP A 46 0.87 -8.27 10.46
CA ASP A 46 0.76 -6.87 10.06
C ASP A 46 -0.58 -6.26 10.49
N HIS A 47 -1.67 -6.99 10.26
CA HIS A 47 -3.00 -6.51 10.61
C HIS A 47 -3.15 -6.23 12.10
N VAL A 48 -2.58 -7.09 12.96
CA VAL A 48 -2.59 -6.91 14.41
C VAL A 48 -1.73 -5.70 14.81
N LEU A 49 -0.52 -5.58 14.26
CA LEU A 49 0.38 -4.47 14.57
C LEU A 49 -0.18 -3.10 14.18
N ILE A 50 -0.84 -3.01 13.02
CA ILE A 50 -1.51 -1.78 12.57
C ILE A 50 -2.64 -1.43 13.55
N ARG A 51 -3.48 -2.41 13.92
CA ARG A 51 -4.58 -2.18 14.87
C ARG A 51 -4.10 -1.79 16.27
N GLN A 52 -2.95 -2.31 16.70
CA GLN A 52 -2.28 -1.98 17.96
C GLN A 52 -1.49 -0.67 17.93
N HIS A 53 -1.54 0.08 16.82
CA HIS A 53 -0.89 1.39 16.69
C HIS A 53 0.65 1.34 16.72
N HIS A 54 1.25 0.21 16.32
CA HIS A 54 2.71 0.07 16.28
C HIS A 54 3.34 0.62 14.99
N ILE A 55 2.52 0.93 13.98
CA ILE A 55 2.99 1.34 12.66
C ILE A 55 2.65 2.81 12.40
N ARG A 56 3.61 3.54 11.85
CA ARG A 56 3.48 4.95 11.45
C ARG A 56 3.78 5.08 9.96
N VAL A 57 3.03 5.95 9.29
CA VAL A 57 3.31 6.39 7.91
C VAL A 57 3.80 7.83 8.00
N GLY A 58 5.07 8.07 7.69
CA GLY A 58 5.72 9.35 7.92
C GLY A 58 5.71 9.74 9.40
N ARG A 59 5.00 10.82 9.76
CA ARG A 59 4.85 11.29 11.15
C ARG A 59 3.52 10.89 11.79
N GLN A 60 2.61 10.27 11.04
CA GLN A 60 1.27 9.94 11.49
C GLN A 60 1.16 8.46 11.86
N LEU A 61 0.52 8.20 13.00
CA LEU A 61 0.18 6.86 13.43
C LEU A 61 -1.09 6.40 12.71
N VAL A 62 -1.04 5.21 12.10
CA VAL A 62 -2.12 4.68 11.26
C VAL A 62 -2.63 3.38 11.84
N ASN A 63 -3.95 3.30 12.03
CA ASN A 63 -4.63 2.15 12.62
C ASN A 63 -5.55 1.38 11.66
N ILE A 64 -5.54 1.77 10.37
CA ILE A 64 -6.37 1.18 9.31
C ILE A 64 -5.47 0.32 8.40
N PRO A 65 -5.67 -1.00 8.35
CA PRO A 65 -4.84 -1.90 7.54
C PRO A 65 -5.06 -1.76 6.04
N LEU A 66 -6.26 -1.30 5.63
CA LEU A 66 -6.61 -1.02 4.23
C LEU A 66 -6.12 0.35 3.73
N PHE A 67 -5.29 1.05 4.51
CA PHE A 67 -4.79 2.37 4.15
C PHE A 67 -3.98 2.30 2.85
N MET A 68 -4.35 3.12 1.86
CA MET A 68 -3.60 3.24 0.61
C MET A 68 -2.40 4.16 0.82
N VAL A 69 -1.20 3.60 0.73
CA VAL A 69 0.05 4.33 0.94
C VAL A 69 0.37 5.15 -0.30
N ARG A 70 0.82 6.39 -0.09
CA ARG A 70 1.30 7.26 -1.16
C ARG A 70 2.81 7.12 -1.31
N LEU A 71 3.30 7.17 -2.54
CA LEU A 71 4.72 7.16 -2.90
C LEU A 71 5.26 8.60 -3.07
N ASP A 72 4.78 9.53 -2.24
CA ASP A 72 5.29 10.91 -2.24
C ASP A 72 6.75 10.97 -1.75
#